data_AF-A0A1H0SX82-F1
#
_entry.id   AF-A0A1H0SX82-F1
#
_cell.length_a   1.000
_cell.length_b   1.000
_cell.length_c   1.000
_cell.angle_alpha   90.00
_cell.angle_beta   90.00
_cell.angle_gamma   90.00
#
_symmetry.space_group_name_H-M   'P 1'
#
loop_
_entity.id
_entity.type
_entity.pdbx_description
1 polymer ?
#
loop_
_entity_poly.entity_id
_entity_poly.type
_entity_poly.pdbx_seq_one_letter_code
_entity_poly.pdbx_strand_id
1 'polypeptide(L)' 'MKIRTSRVVSLLSKESYWQCPNVDCAYTCKAITSVITTIAPSMKPNPQAYLPVARQRAAVIDDRQLDLLKT' A
#
# COMPACT_ATOMS: atom_id res chain seq x y z
N MET A 1 -5.74 9.09 -15.54
CA MET A 1 -4.30 9.38 -15.74
C MET A 1 -3.57 8.10 -16.08
N LYS A 2 -2.52 8.15 -16.91
CA LYS A 2 -1.70 6.99 -17.31
C LYS A 2 -0.28 7.11 -16.76
N ILE A 3 0.22 6.04 -16.13
CA ILE A 3 1.62 5.96 -15.70
C ILE A 3 2.48 5.75 -16.95
N ARG A 4 3.48 6.61 -17.14
CA ARG A 4 4.46 6.47 -18.23
C ARG A 4 5.66 5.67 -17.78
N THR A 5 6.23 6.07 -16.66
CA THR A 5 7.45 5.48 -16.09
C THR A 5 7.35 5.49 -14.58
N SER A 6 8.10 4.59 -13.96
CA SER A 6 8.20 4.54 -12.52
C SER A 6 9.60 4.13 -12.11
N ARG A 7 10.12 4.73 -11.05
CA ARG A 7 11.42 4.42 -10.48
C ARG A 7 11.30 4.12 -8.99
N VAL A 8 12.08 3.15 -8.52
CA VAL A 8 12.21 2.88 -7.09
C VAL A 8 13.11 3.96 -6.50
N VAL A 9 12.67 4.61 -5.42
CA VAL A 9 13.41 5.69 -4.76
C VAL A 9 13.98 5.23 -3.42
N SER A 10 13.24 4.39 -2.70
CA SER A 10 13.70 3.74 -1.47
C SER A 10 13.14 2.32 -1.39
N LEU A 11 13.52 1.55 -0.36
CA LEU A 11 12.99 0.21 -0.12
C LEU A 11 11.46 0.17 0.00
N LEU A 12 10.83 1.28 0.41
CA LEU A 12 9.39 1.38 0.66
C LEU A 12 8.66 2.35 -0.27
N SER A 13 9.39 3.16 -1.03
CA SER A 13 8.81 4.24 -1.82
C SER A 13 9.17 4.13 -3.29
N LYS A 14 8.15 4.27 -4.13
CA LYS A 14 8.24 4.27 -5.58
C LYS A 14 7.71 5.59 -6.11
N GLU A 15 8.45 6.18 -7.03
CA GLU A 15 8.05 7.39 -7.72
C GLU A 15 7.51 7.04 -9.11
N SER A 16 6.45 7.71 -9.51
CA SER A 16 5.72 7.44 -10.75
C SER A 16 5.40 8.74 -11.48
N TYR A 17 5.59 8.72 -12.80
CA TYR A 17 5.28 9.84 -13.68
C TYR A 17 3.94 9.59 -14.36
N TRP A 18 3.04 10.53 -14.22
CA TRP A 18 1.66 10.45 -14.69
C TRP A 18 1.41 11.51 -15.75
N GLN A 19 0.70 11.10 -16.80
CA GLN A 19 0.22 12.00 -17.84
C GLN A 19 -1.29 11.83 -17.99
N CYS A 20 -2.02 12.95 -18.07
CA CYS A 20 -3.43 12.93 -18.46
C CYS A 20 -3.54 12.46 -19.91
N PRO A 21 -4.43 11.50 -20.22
CA PRO A 21 -4.61 11.05 -21.60
C PRO A 21 -5.27 12.11 -22.49
N ASN A 22 -6.03 13.05 -21.92
CA ASN A 22 -6.63 14.14 -22.67
C ASN A 22 -5.55 15.20 -22.98
N VAL A 23 -5.38 15.49 -24.27
CA VAL A 23 -4.40 16.45 -24.79
C VAL A 23 -4.73 17.86 -24.33
N ASP A 24 -6.01 18.25 -24.27
CA ASP A 24 -6.44 19.59 -23.88
C ASP A 24 -6.16 19.88 -22.40
N CYS A 25 -6.18 18.85 -21.56
CA CYS A 25 -5.88 18.96 -20.14
C CYS A 25 -4.38 19.18 -19.89
N ALA A 26 -3.50 18.69 -20.78
CA ALA A 26 -2.03 18.83 -20.76
C ALA A 26 -1.35 18.57 -19.40
N TYR A 27 -2.03 17.90 -18.47
CA TYR A 27 -1.56 17.80 -17.11
C TYR A 27 -0.58 16.64 -16.94
N THR A 28 0.61 16.94 -16.44
CA THR A 28 1.64 15.98 -16.09
C THR A 28 2.06 16.16 -14.65
N CYS A 29 2.12 15.07 -13.88
CA CYS A 29 2.56 15.13 -12.50
C CYS A 29 3.47 13.96 -12.15
N LYS A 30 4.19 14.13 -11.03
CA LYS A 30 4.99 13.11 -10.38
C LYS A 30 4.32 12.77 -9.05
N ALA A 31 4.11 11.50 -8.79
CA ALA A 31 3.57 11.02 -7.52
C ALA A 31 4.56 10.06 -6.85
N ILE A 32 4.67 10.16 -5.53
CA ILE A 32 5.40 9.20 -4.70
C ILE A 32 4.38 8.32 -4.01
N THR A 33 4.52 7.01 -4.18
CA THR A 33 3.73 6.00 -3.49
C THR A 33 4.63 5.31 -2.48
N SER A 34 4.28 5.39 -1.20
CA SER A 34 5.00 4.76 -0.10
C SER A 34 4.16 3.64 0.53
N VAL A 35 4.82 2.54 0.87
CA VAL A 35 4.24 1.50 1.71
C VAL A 35 4.27 2.01 3.15
N ILE A 36 3.10 2.04 3.82
CA ILE A 36 2.95 2.63 5.16
C ILE A 36 2.81 1.59 6.27
N THR A 37 2.22 0.43 5.97
CA THR A 37 1.97 -0.62 6.96
C THR A 37 1.87 -1.98 6.29
N THR A 38 2.26 -3.02 7.03
CA THR A 38 2.15 -4.40 6.58
C THR A 38 0.79 -4.97 6.98
N ILE A 39 -0.03 -5.35 6.00
CA ILE A 39 -1.33 -6.00 6.24
C ILE A 39 -1.14 -7.48 6.61
N ALA A 40 -0.26 -8.18 5.89
CA ALA A 40 0.13 -9.56 6.16
C ALA A 40 1.65 -9.68 6.03
N PRO A 41 2.35 -10.30 7.00
CA PRO A 41 3.80 -10.43 6.95
C PRO A 41 4.24 -11.35 5.80
N SER A 42 5.35 -11.00 5.16
CA SER A 42 6.01 -11.87 4.19
C SER A 42 6.65 -13.07 4.89
N MET A 43 6.62 -14.25 4.26
CA MET A 43 7.36 -15.44 4.73
C MET A 43 8.89 -15.26 4.70
N LYS A 44 9.38 -14.25 3.98
CA LYS A 44 10.80 -13.86 3.94
C LYS A 44 10.90 -12.33 4.03
N PRO A 45 10.81 -11.75 5.23
CA PRO A 45 10.87 -10.30 5.40
C PRO A 45 12.29 -9.77 5.12
N ASN A 46 12.39 -8.61 4.50
CA ASN A 46 13.65 -7.89 4.37
C ASN A 46 13.92 -7.13 5.68
N PRO A 47 15.00 -7.43 6.43
CA PRO A 47 15.29 -6.78 7.71
C PRO A 47 15.58 -5.28 7.59
N GLN A 48 15.97 -4.79 6.40
CA GLN A 48 16.23 -3.37 6.15
C GLN A 48 14.96 -2.56 5.84
N ALA A 49 13.84 -3.23 5.59
CA ALA A 49 12.56 -2.61 5.21
C ALA A 49 11.50 -2.91 6.27
N TYR A 50 11.74 -2.48 7.51
CA TYR A 50 10.81 -2.68 8.61
C TYR A 50 9.63 -1.71 8.51
N LEU A 51 8.41 -2.25 8.48
CA LEU A 51 7.18 -1.49 8.60
C LEU A 51 6.39 -1.95 9.82
N PRO A 52 5.65 -1.04 10.49
CA PRO A 52 4.71 -1.45 11.51
C PRO A 52 3.63 -2.37 10.90
N VAL A 53 3.37 -3.49 11.58
CA VAL A 53 2.24 -4.37 11.24
C VAL A 53 0.95 -3.64 11.58
N ALA A 54 0.03 -3.58 10.61
CA ALA A 54 -1.27 -2.94 10.81
C ALA A 54 -1.96 -3.64 11.99
N ARG A 55 -2.45 -2.87 12.96
CA ARG A 55 -3.30 -3.45 14.02
C ARG A 55 -4.45 -4.16 13.31
N GLN A 56 -4.67 -5.44 13.62
CA GLN A 56 -5.91 -6.10 13.21
C GLN A 56 -7.06 -5.17 13.59
N ARG A 57 -7.93 -4.84 12.62
CA ARG A 57 -9.20 -4.23 12.97
C ARG A 57 -9.80 -5.10 14.06
N ALA A 58 -10.17 -4.49 15.19
CA ALA A 58 -10.93 -5.20 16.20
C ALA A 58 -12.04 -5.94 15.46
N ALA A 59 -12.09 -7.26 15.64
CA ALA A 59 -13.11 -8.08 15.00
C ALA A 59 -14.46 -7.39 15.24
N VAL A 60 -15.26 -7.24 14.19
CA VAL A 60 -16.65 -6.83 14.39
C VAL A 60 -17.23 -7.89 15.32
N ILE A 61 -17.61 -7.48 16.53
CA ILE A 61 -18.24 -8.38 17.50
C ILE A 61 -19.63 -8.65 16.94
N ASP A 62 -19.76 -9.69 16.11
CA ASP A 62 -21.06 -10.28 15.82
C ASP A 62 -21.34 -11.27 16.96
N ASP A 63 -22.32 -10.92 17.80
CA ASP A 63 -22.75 -11.76 18.92
C ASP A 63 -23.21 -13.15 18.47
N ARG A 64 -23.46 -13.36 17.17
CA ARG A 64 -23.81 -14.66 16.57
C ARG A 64 -22.59 -15.49 16.14
N GLN A 65 -21.37 -14.94 16.19
CA GLN A 65 -20.12 -15.58 15.78
C GLN A 65 -19.18 -15.93 16.95
N LEU A 66 -19.71 -16.03 18.18
CA LEU A 66 -18.97 -16.40 19.39
C LEU A 66 -18.13 -17.69 19.24
N ASP A 67 -18.54 -18.62 18.37
CA ASP A 67 -17.85 -19.92 18.20
C ASP A 67 -16.57 -19.88 17.35
N LEU A 68 -16.30 -18.79 16.63
CA LEU A 68 -15.13 -18.66 15.73
C LEU A 68 -13.93 -17.98 16.38
N LEU A 69 -14.08 -17.42 17.59
CA LEU A 69 -13.00 -16.78 18.36
C LEU A 69 -12.39 -17.75 19.39
N LYS A 70 -12.07 -18.99 18.98
CA LYS A 70 -11.36 -19.94 19.85
C LYS A 70 -9.85 -19.89 19.61
N THR A 71 -9.16 -19.44 20.67
CA THR A 71 -7.71 -19.54 21.00
C THR A 71 -6.73 -18.71 20.20
#